data_AF-A0A0W7YR89-F1
#
_entry.id   AF-A0A0W7YR89-F1
#
_cell.length_a   1.000
_cell.length_b   1.000
_cell.length_c   1.000
_cell.angle_alpha   90.00
_cell.angle_beta   90.00
_cell.angle_gamma   90.00
#
_symmetry.space_group_name_H-M   'P 1'
#
loop_
_entity.id
_entity.type
_entity.pdbx_description
1 polymer ?
#
loop_
_entity_poly.entity_id
_entity_poly.type
_entity_poly.pdbx_seq_one_letter_code
_entity_poly.pdbx_strand_id
1 'polypeptide(L)'
;MLNQLQQAYNKGLKNLVFVDFSNKNVAGEMKKSELELANQKACCEDVMNAIALLIRKGDFDSVRERLGALEKSVDYMERLENHIKEQRRSRFYEIASSLSEQGWSAKVVKSNANQN
;
A
#
# COMPACT_ATOMS: atom_id res chain seq x y z
N MET A 1 -25.65 17.52 9.61
CA MET A 1 -25.10 18.11 8.36
C MET A 1 -23.59 18.37 8.46
N LEU A 2 -23.07 18.96 9.54
CA LEU A 2 -21.62 19.18 9.75
C LEU A 2 -20.75 17.90 9.72
N ASN A 3 -21.20 16.80 10.32
CA ASN A 3 -20.45 15.53 10.32
C ASN A 3 -20.28 14.93 8.91
N GLN A 4 -21.24 15.13 8.01
CA GLN A 4 -21.14 14.65 6.63
C GLN A 4 -20.16 15.49 5.82
N LEU A 5 -20.13 16.81 6.06
CA LEU A 5 -19.12 17.72 5.49
C LEU A 5 -17.71 17.38 5.99
N GLN A 6 -17.56 17.06 7.28
CA GLN A 6 -16.26 16.69 7.85
C GLN A 6 -15.78 15.32 7.35
N GLN A 7 -16.68 14.35 7.16
CA GLN A 7 -16.34 13.09 6.51
C GLN A 7 -15.99 13.26 5.03
N ALA A 8 -16.73 14.09 4.29
CA ALA A 8 -16.42 14.41 2.90
C ALA A 8 -15.08 15.15 2.76
N TYR A 9 -14.78 16.08 3.67
CA TYR A 9 -13.52 16.79 3.74
C TYR A 9 -12.34 15.86 4.05
N ASN A 10 -12.49 14.99 5.04
CA ASN A 10 -11.47 13.98 5.37
C ASN A 10 -11.27 12.95 4.25
N LYS A 11 -12.34 12.60 3.52
CA LYS A 11 -12.28 11.71 2.35
C LYS A 11 -11.64 12.41 1.15
N GLY A 12 -11.88 13.70 0.97
CA GLY A 12 -11.25 14.54 -0.06
C GLY A 12 -9.75 14.74 0.20
N LEU A 13 -9.35 14.96 1.46
CA LEU A 13 -7.95 15.05 1.87
C LEU A 13 -7.16 13.76 1.63
N LYS A 14 -7.79 12.59 1.79
CA LYS A 14 -7.15 11.30 1.45
C LYS A 14 -6.90 11.11 -0.06
N ASN A 15 -7.62 11.85 -0.90
CA ASN A 15 -7.50 11.80 -2.36
C ASN A 15 -6.76 13.02 -2.95
N LEU A 16 -6.24 13.92 -2.10
CA LEU A 16 -5.52 15.09 -2.53
C LEU A 16 -4.06 14.70 -2.86
N VAL A 17 -3.76 14.78 -4.14
CA VAL A 17 -2.43 14.60 -4.71
C VAL A 17 -1.76 15.97 -4.75
N PHE A 18 -0.72 16.20 -3.95
CA PHE A 18 0.02 17.46 -3.95
C PHE A 18 1.04 17.42 -5.10
N VAL A 19 0.92 18.32 -6.07
CA VAL A 19 1.87 18.40 -7.20
C VAL A 19 2.86 19.51 -6.89
N ASP A 20 4.15 19.17 -6.75
CA ASP A 20 5.23 20.16 -6.74
C ASP A 20 5.53 20.55 -8.19
N PHE A 21 4.98 21.68 -8.60
CA PHE A 21 5.15 22.24 -9.94
C PHE A 21 6.60 22.68 -10.22
N SER A 22 7.43 22.85 -9.19
CA SER A 22 8.83 23.28 -9.34
C SER A 22 9.72 22.13 -9.79
N ASN A 23 9.42 20.91 -9.33
CA ASN A 23 10.20 19.70 -9.64
C ASN A 23 9.51 18.73 -10.61
N LYS A 24 8.30 19.05 -11.10
CA LYS A 24 7.41 18.11 -11.81
C LYS A 24 7.22 16.78 -11.05
N ASN A 25 7.43 16.80 -9.74
CA ASN A 25 7.27 15.64 -8.88
C ASN A 25 5.96 15.80 -8.14
N VAL A 26 5.14 14.77 -8.18
CA VAL A 26 3.97 14.69 -7.35
C VAL A 26 4.44 14.34 -5.94
N ALA A 27 4.32 15.28 -4.99
CA ALA A 27 4.39 14.97 -3.56
C ALA A 27 3.20 14.07 -3.21
N GLY A 28 3.41 12.76 -3.31
CA GLY A 28 2.33 11.77 -3.30
C GLY A 28 2.33 10.85 -4.51
N GLU A 29 3.40 10.80 -5.32
CA GLU A 29 3.64 9.73 -6.27
C GLU A 29 3.72 8.41 -5.48
N MET A 30 2.57 7.78 -5.29
CA MET A 30 2.47 6.42 -4.81
C MET A 30 3.36 5.61 -5.74
N LYS A 31 4.51 5.17 -5.22
CA LYS A 31 5.54 4.55 -6.07
C LYS A 31 4.86 3.46 -6.87
N LYS A 32 5.24 3.24 -8.12
CA LYS A 32 4.64 2.22 -9.00
C LYS A 32 4.30 0.90 -8.27
N SER A 33 5.21 0.43 -7.41
CA SER A 33 5.03 -0.77 -6.58
C SER A 33 3.94 -0.66 -5.49
N GLU A 34 3.76 0.51 -4.88
CA GLU A 34 2.68 0.78 -3.91
C GLU A 34 1.31 0.81 -4.59
N LEU A 35 1.21 1.42 -5.77
CA LEU A 35 -0.02 1.39 -6.58
C LEU A 35 -0.34 -0.03 -7.06
N GLU A 36 0.67 -0.76 -7.51
CA GLU A 36 0.55 -2.18 -7.91
C GLU A 36 0.08 -3.06 -6.74
N LEU A 37 0.62 -2.85 -5.53
CA LEU A 37 0.16 -3.52 -4.32
C LEU A 37 -1.31 -3.20 -4.01
N ALA A 38 -1.73 -1.95 -4.15
CA ALA A 38 -3.13 -1.55 -3.90
C ALA A 38 -4.09 -2.20 -4.91
N ASN A 39 -3.71 -2.23 -6.19
CA ASN A 39 -4.48 -2.92 -7.23
C ASN A 39 -4.59 -4.42 -6.96
N GLN A 40 -3.50 -5.05 -6.53
CA GLN A 40 -3.51 -6.48 -6.24
C GLN A 40 -4.41 -6.82 -5.04
N LYS A 41 -4.44 -5.96 -4.01
CA LYS A 41 -5.35 -6.11 -2.87
C LYS A 41 -6.82 -6.06 -3.30
N ALA A 42 -7.19 -5.09 -4.13
CA ALA A 42 -8.54 -4.99 -4.68
C ALA A 42 -8.92 -6.24 -5.51
N CYS A 43 -8.00 -6.71 -6.36
CA CYS A 43 -8.21 -7.93 -7.14
C CYS A 43 -8.39 -9.17 -6.25
N CYS A 44 -7.62 -9.30 -5.16
CA CYS A 44 -7.80 -10.36 -4.18
C CYS A 44 -9.18 -10.33 -3.52
N GLU A 45 -9.68 -9.14 -3.15
CA GLU A 45 -11.03 -8.99 -2.60
C GLU A 45 -12.11 -9.46 -3.58
N ASP A 46 -11.98 -9.11 -4.86
CA ASP A 46 -12.89 -9.57 -5.91
C ASP A 46 -12.84 -11.09 -6.09
N VAL A 47 -11.65 -11.70 -6.05
CA VAL A 47 -11.49 -13.15 -6.13
C VAL A 47 -12.11 -13.85 -4.92
N MET A 48 -11.94 -13.31 -3.71
CA MET A 48 -12.59 -13.85 -2.51
C MET A 48 -14.12 -13.80 -2.62
N ASN A 49 -14.67 -12.69 -3.13
CA ASN A 49 -16.09 -12.55 -3.39
C ASN A 49 -16.60 -13.57 -4.43
N ALA A 50 -15.83 -13.79 -5.50
CA ALA A 50 -16.14 -14.79 -6.51
C ALA A 50 -16.13 -16.21 -5.94
N ILE A 51 -15.13 -16.56 -5.12
CA ILE A 51 -15.06 -17.85 -4.42
C ILE A 51 -16.29 -18.05 -3.53
N ALA A 52 -16.67 -17.04 -2.75
CA ALA A 52 -17.85 -17.12 -1.89
C ALA A 52 -19.13 -17.39 -2.68
N LEU A 53 -19.27 -16.80 -3.88
CA LEU A 53 -20.39 -17.06 -4.77
C LEU A 53 -20.38 -18.49 -5.32
N LEU A 54 -19.22 -19.00 -5.73
CA LEU A 54 -19.08 -20.36 -6.26
C LEU A 54 -19.39 -21.42 -5.21
N ILE A 55 -18.96 -21.21 -3.96
CA ILE A 55 -19.31 -22.08 -2.82
C ILE A 55 -20.83 -22.17 -2.66
N ARG A 56 -21.54 -21.02 -2.71
CA ARG A 56 -23.02 -21.01 -2.62
C ARG A 56 -23.69 -21.75 -3.77
N LYS A 57 -23.05 -21.83 -4.93
CA LYS A 57 -23.52 -22.57 -6.10
C LYS A 57 -23.13 -24.05 -6.10
N GLY A 58 -22.31 -24.48 -5.14
CA GLY A 58 -21.79 -25.86 -5.08
C GLY A 58 -20.75 -26.18 -6.16
N ASP A 59 -20.20 -25.18 -6.84
CA ASP A 59 -19.20 -25.37 -7.90
C ASP A 59 -17.79 -25.41 -7.29
N PHE A 60 -17.44 -26.56 -6.72
CA PHE A 60 -16.18 -26.73 -5.98
C PHE A 60 -14.94 -26.86 -6.87
N ASP A 61 -15.09 -27.25 -8.14
CA ASP A 61 -13.97 -27.33 -9.07
C ASP A 61 -13.49 -25.92 -9.43
N SER A 62 -14.42 -25.01 -9.75
CA SER A 62 -14.10 -23.59 -9.94
C SER A 62 -13.56 -22.93 -8.66
N VAL A 63 -14.04 -23.33 -7.47
CA VAL A 63 -13.46 -22.85 -6.19
C VAL A 63 -12.00 -23.25 -6.06
N ARG A 64 -11.66 -24.52 -6.36
CA ARG A 64 -10.29 -25.03 -6.27
C ARG A 64 -9.36 -24.26 -7.21
N GLU A 65 -9.79 -24.00 -8.44
CA GLU A 65 -9.02 -23.21 -9.40
C GLU A 65 -8.77 -21.78 -8.88
N ARG A 66 -9.82 -21.12 -8.38
CA ARG A 66 -9.73 -19.74 -7.89
C ARG A 66 -8.89 -19.60 -6.62
N LEU A 67 -8.90 -20.61 -5.74
CA LEU A 67 -8.02 -20.65 -4.58
C LEU A 67 -6.55 -20.69 -4.99
N GLY A 68 -6.19 -21.50 -5.99
CA GLY A 68 -4.80 -21.53 -6.50
C GLY A 68 -4.36 -20.21 -7.13
N ALA A 69 -5.27 -19.48 -7.79
CA ALA A 69 -4.99 -18.13 -8.28
C ALA A 69 -4.83 -17.12 -7.13
N LEU A 70 -5.65 -17.24 -6.08
CA LEU A 70 -5.57 -16.38 -4.90
C LEU A 70 -4.24 -16.56 -4.15
N GLU A 71 -3.79 -17.80 -3.97
CA GLU A 71 -2.51 -18.13 -3.32
C GLU A 71 -1.33 -17.45 -4.02
N LYS A 72 -1.24 -17.59 -5.35
CA LYS A 72 -0.20 -16.90 -6.16
C LYS A 72 -0.27 -15.39 -6.03
N SER A 73 -1.48 -14.84 -5.94
CA SER A 73 -1.68 -13.40 -5.74
C SER A 73 -1.17 -12.93 -4.38
N VAL A 74 -1.44 -13.70 -3.32
CA VAL A 74 -0.95 -13.42 -1.97
C VAL A 74 0.58 -13.46 -1.91
N ASP A 75 1.21 -14.49 -2.48
CA ASP A 75 2.67 -14.58 -2.56
C ASP A 75 3.28 -13.38 -3.29
N TYR A 76 2.63 -12.95 -4.37
CA TYR A 76 3.08 -11.79 -5.14
C TYR A 76 2.95 -10.48 -4.33
N MET A 77 1.83 -10.31 -3.61
CA MET A 77 1.65 -9.17 -2.70
C MET A 77 2.69 -9.14 -1.60
N GLU A 78 3.04 -10.28 -1.00
CA GLU A 78 4.07 -10.35 0.04
C GLU A 78 5.44 -9.88 -0.50
N ARG A 79 5.80 -10.32 -1.71
CA ARG A 79 7.04 -9.86 -2.38
C ARG A 79 7.01 -8.36 -2.64
N LEU A 80 5.89 -7.82 -3.12
CA LEU A 80 5.72 -6.37 -3.31
C LEU A 80 5.84 -5.60 -2.01
N GLU A 81 5.21 -6.06 -0.93
CA GLU A 81 5.30 -5.42 0.38
C GLU A 81 6.73 -5.40 0.92
N ASN A 82 7.46 -6.50 0.78
CA ASN A 82 8.86 -6.57 1.16
C ASN A 82 9.73 -5.63 0.32
N HIS A 83 9.49 -5.57 -0.98
CA HIS A 83 10.18 -4.64 -1.86
C HIS A 83 9.92 -3.17 -1.47
N ILE A 84 8.67 -2.80 -1.19
CA ILE A 84 8.30 -1.45 -0.74
C ILE A 84 8.97 -1.12 0.59
N LYS A 85 8.97 -2.04 1.56
CA LYS A 85 9.63 -1.85 2.85
C LYS A 85 11.13 -1.61 2.68
N GLU A 86 11.79 -2.38 1.83
CA GLU A 86 13.21 -2.21 1.54
C GLU A 86 13.49 -0.86 0.88
N GLN A 87 12.74 -0.49 -0.17
CA GLN A 87 12.90 0.81 -0.82
C GLN A 87 12.68 1.98 0.14
N ARG A 88 11.71 1.88 1.07
CA ARG A 88 11.48 2.90 2.09
C ARG A 88 12.68 2.99 3.04
N ARG A 89 13.19 1.83 3.48
CA ARG A 89 14.37 1.76 4.35
C ARG A 89 15.61 2.37 3.70
N SER A 90 15.89 2.05 2.43
CA SER A 90 17.01 2.64 1.68
C SER A 90 16.91 4.16 1.63
N ARG A 91 15.72 4.70 1.29
CA ARG A 91 15.49 6.16 1.28
C ARG A 91 15.71 6.80 2.65
N PHE A 92 15.29 6.15 3.73
CA PHE A 92 15.55 6.69 5.07
C PHE A 92 17.03 6.71 5.42
N TYR A 93 17.81 5.71 4.98
CA TYR A 93 19.26 5.74 5.14
C TYR A 93 19.90 6.86 4.32
N GLU A 94 19.49 7.07 3.07
CA GLU A 94 19.96 8.19 2.24
C GLU A 94 19.70 9.54 2.92
N ILE A 95 18.49 9.74 3.45
CA ILE A 95 18.13 10.97 4.18
C ILE A 95 18.98 11.12 5.45
N ALA A 96 19.15 10.04 6.23
CA ALA A 96 19.96 10.09 7.45
C ALA A 96 21.43 10.41 7.14
N SER A 97 22.00 9.85 6.07
CA SER A 97 23.35 10.17 5.61
C SER A 97 23.48 11.64 5.21
N SER A 98 22.53 12.17 4.44
CA SER A 98 22.52 13.60 4.05
C SER A 98 22.43 14.53 5.25
N LEU A 99 21.63 14.19 6.27
CA LEU A 99 21.54 14.95 7.52
C LEU A 99 22.87 14.90 8.29
N SER A 100 23.53 13.75 8.33
CA SER A 100 24.84 13.59 8.96
C SER A 100 25.90 14.47 8.29
N GLU A 101 25.90 14.56 6.95
CA GLU A 101 26.79 15.45 6.20
C GLU A 101 26.53 16.94 6.51
N GLN A 102 25.29 17.29 6.85
CA GLN A 102 24.91 18.64 7.29
C GLN A 102 25.24 18.91 8.78
N GLY A 103 25.88 17.97 9.48
CA GLY A 103 26.24 18.09 10.89
C GLY A 103 25.15 17.66 11.87
N TRP A 104 24.05 17.06 11.39
CA TRP A 104 22.94 16.61 12.22
C TRP A 104 23.07 15.11 12.51
N SER A 105 23.04 14.72 13.78
CA SER A 105 23.02 13.29 14.13
C SER A 105 21.62 12.71 13.92
N ALA A 106 21.44 11.93 12.86
CA ALA A 106 20.20 11.21 12.56
C ALA A 106 20.44 9.70 12.58
N LYS A 107 19.60 8.95 13.30
CA LYS A 107 19.63 7.48 13.33
C LYS A 107 18.30 6.93 12.83
N VAL A 108 18.35 6.06 11.82
CA VAL A 108 17.17 5.29 11.38
C VAL A 108 16.85 4.25 12.46
N VAL A 109 15.72 4.42 13.13
CA VAL A 109 15.22 3.49 14.15
C VAL A 109 13.91 2.86 13.68
N LYS A 110 13.76 1.56 13.94
CA LYS A 110 12.50 0.84 13.69
C LYS A 110 11.59 1.10 14.88
N SER A 111 10.63 2.02 14.74
CA SER A 111 9.58 2.20 15.73
C SER A 111 8.43 1.26 15.41
N ASN A 112 8.06 0.40 16.37
CA ASN A 112 6.78 -0.32 16.30
C ASN A 112 5.71 0.65 16.81
N ALA A 113 4.80 1.08 15.94
CA ALA A 113 3.66 1.94 16.29
C ALA A 113 2.61 1.28 17.22
N ASN A 114 2.93 0.13 17.82
CA ASN A 114 2.16 -0.49 18.90
C ASN A 114 2.95 -0.29 20.21
N GLN A 115 2.96 0.92 20.73
CA GLN A 115 3.20 1.17 22.16
C GLN A 115 1.93 1.84 22.68
N ASN A 116 1.32 1.18 23.66
CA ASN A 116 0.02 1.42 24.26
C ASN A 116 -0.26 2.88 24.63
#